data_AF-A0A166KLM3-F1
#
_entry.id   AF-A0A166KLM3-F1
#
_cell.length_a   1.000
_cell.length_b   1.000
_cell.length_c   1.000
_cell.angle_alpha   90.00
_cell.angle_beta   90.00
_cell.angle_gamma   90.00
#
_symmetry.space_group_name_H-M   'P 1'
#
loop_
_entity.id
_entity.type
_entity.pdbx_description
1 polymer ?
#
loop_
_entity_poly.entity_id
_entity_poly.type
_entity_poly.pdbx_seq_one_letter_code
_entity_poly.pdbx_strand_id
1 'polypeptide(L)'
;MVFIPILSVLIALGAARATRIQNLATNSSSGLTGDSKCVHLMCITATVFPNSTTQYTLSSTGSSSLGWIAMGFGATMANSPMVIVWPNTDGSVTLSQRMAPAEVMPSVVSSPPRVASLDIGLSSFASTAAGSKPSFVYTVASISPNPAAQPVIWALASALPSGASPDATLMQHVDSGTFTLDLTLPISADSTTPTATSTGGAERKRYRMIVDHGILCTVGFLGLLPLGVLIARWTRTFTTHWFAGHAVVQAMLSGPIIVAGIALGINAVDQSKGTHLDDTHKKLGIALLVLYFWQLLGGSLIHFVKSRSKTSAGRPARNYAHAALGLLIIALAFWQVRTGYAHEYPEWTTGTVPTRVHTLWIVWAVLIPVAYFAGLALLPRQLKQEREGREGK
;
A
#
# COMPACT_ATOMS: atom_id res chain seq x y z
N MET A 1 -17.60 -96.85 -3.72
CA MET A 1 -16.43 -97.43 -3.02
C MET A 1 -15.79 -96.32 -2.20
N VAL A 2 -16.35 -96.03 -1.03
CA VAL A 2 -15.90 -96.49 0.30
C VAL A 2 -14.48 -95.99 0.62
N PHE A 3 -14.36 -94.89 1.37
CA PHE A 3 -13.91 -94.89 2.77
C PHE A 3 -13.99 -93.45 3.35
N ILE A 4 -14.53 -93.35 4.56
CA ILE A 4 -14.45 -92.24 5.52
C ILE A 4 -13.64 -92.80 6.74
N PRO A 5 -13.33 -92.08 7.86
CA PRO A 5 -13.09 -90.66 8.16
C PRO A 5 -11.93 -90.37 9.19
N ILE A 6 -11.83 -89.10 9.66
CA ILE A 6 -11.40 -88.56 10.98
C ILE A 6 -9.88 -88.43 11.29
N LEU A 7 -9.39 -87.19 11.52
CA LEU A 7 -9.13 -86.60 12.87
C LEU A 7 -8.21 -85.35 12.84
N SER A 8 -8.79 -84.20 13.25
CA SER A 8 -8.23 -83.14 14.13
C SER A 8 -6.97 -82.34 13.70
N VAL A 9 -6.76 -81.06 14.00
CA VAL A 9 -7.41 -80.03 14.84
C VAL A 9 -6.84 -78.65 14.42
N LEU A 10 -7.64 -77.60 14.56
CA LEU A 10 -7.27 -76.19 14.39
C LEU A 10 -6.08 -75.76 15.29
N ILE A 11 -5.32 -74.74 14.88
CA ILE A 11 -5.16 -73.46 15.62
C ILE A 11 -4.45 -72.43 14.72
N ALA A 12 -4.92 -71.19 14.84
CA ALA A 12 -4.69 -70.03 14.00
C ALA A 12 -3.22 -69.58 13.84
N LEU A 13 -2.86 -69.11 12.64
CA LEU A 13 -1.80 -68.11 12.47
C LEU A 13 -2.39 -66.85 11.82
N GLY A 14 -2.38 -65.78 12.61
CA GLY A 14 -2.72 -64.43 12.18
C GLY A 14 -1.73 -63.89 11.16
N ALA A 15 -2.24 -63.09 10.24
CA ALA A 15 -1.47 -62.35 9.27
C ALA A 15 -0.62 -61.28 9.97
N ALA A 16 0.70 -61.42 9.93
CA ALA A 16 1.64 -60.33 10.18
C ALA A 16 2.31 -59.98 8.85
N ARG A 17 1.79 -58.94 8.16
CA ARG A 17 2.55 -58.28 7.10
C ARG A 17 3.71 -57.52 7.77
N ALA A 18 4.92 -57.97 7.49
CA ALA A 18 6.14 -57.28 7.89
C ALA A 18 6.23 -55.92 7.17
N THR A 19 5.91 -54.85 7.89
CA THR A 19 6.23 -53.49 7.45
C THR A 19 7.74 -53.30 7.64
N ARG A 20 8.48 -53.28 6.54
CA ARG A 20 9.88 -52.86 6.52
C ARG A 20 9.92 -51.39 6.94
N ILE A 21 10.31 -51.12 8.19
CA ILE A 21 10.70 -49.79 8.64
C ILE A 21 12.00 -49.45 7.90
N GLN A 22 11.89 -48.76 6.77
CA GLN A 22 13.00 -47.93 6.32
C GLN A 22 13.14 -46.84 7.37
N ASN A 23 14.22 -46.90 8.14
CA ASN A 23 14.73 -45.73 8.87
C ASN A 23 15.03 -44.66 7.81
N LEU A 24 14.04 -43.82 7.50
CA LEU A 24 14.31 -42.49 6.99
C LEU A 24 15.04 -41.79 8.13
N ALA A 25 16.36 -41.66 7.99
CA ALA A 25 17.08 -40.63 8.72
C ALA A 25 16.38 -39.30 8.39
N THR A 26 15.61 -38.79 9.34
CA THR A 26 15.24 -37.37 9.34
C THR A 26 16.56 -36.62 9.39
N ASN A 27 17.02 -36.12 8.24
CA ASN A 27 18.03 -35.06 8.21
C ASN A 27 17.38 -33.81 8.81
N SER A 28 17.28 -33.78 10.13
CA SER A 28 17.13 -32.55 10.87
C SER A 28 18.31 -31.68 10.47
N SER A 29 18.06 -30.56 9.80
CA SER A 29 19.02 -29.48 9.58
C SER A 29 19.36 -28.81 10.90
N SER A 30 19.97 -29.57 11.82
CA SER A 30 20.33 -29.13 13.15
C SER A 30 21.31 -27.97 13.05
N GLY A 31 20.82 -26.75 13.32
CA GLY A 31 21.63 -25.54 13.41
C GLY A 31 21.49 -24.53 12.26
N LEU A 32 20.60 -24.75 11.27
CA LEU A 32 20.26 -23.72 10.29
C LEU A 32 19.18 -22.78 10.83
N THR A 33 19.40 -21.48 10.70
CA THR A 33 18.40 -20.46 11.03
C THR A 33 18.18 -19.47 9.90
N GLY A 34 17.07 -18.74 9.87
CA GLY A 34 16.78 -17.74 8.85
C GLY A 34 15.28 -17.58 8.57
N ASP A 35 14.97 -16.66 7.65
CA ASP A 35 13.61 -16.26 7.31
C ASP A 35 13.50 -16.03 5.80
N SER A 36 12.28 -16.06 5.29
CA SER A 36 11.97 -15.76 3.89
C SER A 36 10.81 -14.79 3.81
N LYS A 37 10.96 -13.75 3.00
CA LYS A 37 9.91 -12.77 2.73
C LYS A 37 9.71 -12.60 1.24
N CYS A 38 8.45 -12.58 0.83
CA CYS A 38 8.03 -12.32 -0.54
C CYS A 38 7.20 -11.04 -0.62
N VAL A 39 7.52 -10.23 -1.62
CA VAL A 39 6.80 -9.01 -2.03
C VAL A 39 6.24 -9.22 -3.43
N HIS A 40 5.75 -8.15 -4.09
CA HIS A 40 5.03 -8.31 -5.35
C HIS A 40 5.90 -8.88 -6.47
N LEU A 41 7.09 -8.31 -6.69
CA LEU A 41 7.97 -8.73 -7.80
C LEU A 41 9.11 -9.66 -7.42
N MET A 42 9.44 -9.81 -6.13
CA MET A 42 10.55 -10.64 -5.68
C MET A 42 10.36 -11.29 -4.31
N CYS A 43 11.20 -12.27 -4.00
CA CYS A 43 11.39 -12.82 -2.68
C CYS A 43 12.86 -12.76 -2.27
N ILE A 44 13.10 -12.64 -0.96
CA ILE A 44 14.43 -12.81 -0.37
C ILE A 44 14.34 -13.88 0.70
N THR A 45 15.20 -14.88 0.58
CA THR A 45 15.40 -15.92 1.59
C THR A 45 16.80 -15.78 2.17
N ALA A 46 16.90 -15.76 3.50
CA ALA A 46 18.16 -15.82 4.22
C ALA A 46 18.31 -17.19 4.89
N THR A 47 19.51 -17.77 4.79
CA THR A 47 19.86 -19.03 5.46
C THR A 47 21.21 -18.85 6.12
N VAL A 48 21.21 -18.87 7.45
CA VAL A 48 22.39 -18.80 8.30
C VAL A 48 22.91 -20.21 8.54
N PHE A 49 24.16 -20.43 8.14
CA PHE A 49 24.86 -21.69 8.32
C PHE A 49 25.68 -21.68 9.62
N PRO A 50 25.91 -22.84 10.26
CA PRO A 50 26.75 -22.96 11.46
C PRO A 50 28.18 -22.48 11.25
N ASN A 51 28.67 -22.45 10.00
CA ASN A 51 30.02 -21.98 9.65
C ASN A 51 30.13 -20.43 9.59
N SER A 52 29.22 -19.70 10.24
CA SER A 52 29.20 -18.23 10.26
C SER A 52 29.08 -17.58 8.88
N THR A 53 28.42 -18.28 7.94
CA THR A 53 28.05 -17.74 6.63
C THR A 53 26.54 -17.59 6.53
N THR A 54 26.06 -16.48 5.97
CA THR A 54 24.65 -16.29 5.63
C THR A 54 24.52 -16.29 4.10
N GLN A 55 23.70 -17.20 3.57
CA GLN A 55 23.31 -17.22 2.17
C GLN A 55 22.03 -16.41 1.99
N TYR A 56 22.02 -15.57 0.97
CA TYR A 56 20.83 -14.87 0.52
C TYR A 56 20.45 -15.35 -0.89
N THR A 57 19.19 -15.71 -1.06
CA THR A 57 18.59 -16.04 -2.36
C THR A 57 17.59 -14.94 -2.72
N LEU A 58 17.86 -14.24 -3.81
CA LEU A 58 17.00 -13.20 -4.37
C LEU A 58 16.30 -13.79 -5.59
N SER A 59 14.97 -13.94 -5.55
CA SER A 59 14.21 -14.55 -6.65
C SER A 59 13.12 -13.63 -7.17
N SER A 60 12.92 -13.60 -8.48
CA SER A 60 11.79 -12.92 -9.10
C SER A 60 10.52 -13.77 -9.00
N THR A 61 9.37 -13.14 -8.80
CA THR A 61 8.07 -13.82 -8.89
C THR A 61 7.65 -14.12 -10.33
N GLY A 62 8.33 -13.51 -11.31
CA GLY A 62 7.98 -13.57 -12.74
C GLY A 62 6.81 -12.70 -13.14
N SER A 63 6.28 -11.86 -12.23
CA SER A 63 5.18 -10.94 -12.54
C SER A 63 5.60 -9.77 -13.46
N SER A 64 6.91 -9.58 -13.65
CA SER A 64 7.51 -8.60 -14.56
C SER A 64 8.80 -9.19 -15.16
N SER A 65 9.31 -8.60 -16.23
CA SER A 65 10.67 -8.91 -16.68
C SER A 65 11.69 -8.48 -15.62
N LEU A 66 12.86 -9.13 -15.64
CA LEU A 66 13.96 -8.83 -14.74
C LEU A 66 15.12 -8.17 -15.50
N GLY A 67 15.48 -6.98 -15.05
CA GLY A 67 16.71 -6.30 -15.41
C GLY A 67 17.80 -6.51 -14.38
N TRP A 68 17.55 -6.06 -13.15
CA TRP A 68 18.43 -6.27 -12.00
C TRP A 68 17.60 -6.44 -10.73
N ILE A 69 18.15 -7.15 -9.74
CA ILE A 69 17.55 -7.40 -8.44
C ILE A 69 18.53 -7.01 -7.34
N ALA A 70 18.04 -6.46 -6.23
CA ALA A 70 18.90 -5.97 -5.17
C ALA A 70 18.36 -6.24 -3.78
N MET A 71 19.30 -6.39 -2.86
CA MET A 71 19.10 -6.39 -1.42
C MET A 71 20.08 -5.42 -0.79
N GLY A 72 19.61 -4.54 0.07
CA GLY A 72 20.44 -3.68 0.91
C GLY A 72 20.22 -3.96 2.38
N PHE A 73 21.25 -3.66 3.15
CA PHE A 73 21.33 -4.00 4.56
C PHE A 73 21.17 -2.76 5.42
N GLY A 74 19.92 -2.37 5.63
CA GLY A 74 19.53 -1.22 6.42
C GLY A 74 18.04 -0.93 6.25
N ALA A 75 17.57 0.12 6.91
CA ALA A 75 16.15 0.49 6.93
C ALA A 75 15.77 1.54 5.88
N THR A 76 16.76 2.23 5.31
CA THR A 76 16.59 3.28 4.29
C THR A 76 17.63 3.13 3.19
N MET A 77 17.43 3.73 2.01
CA MET A 77 18.40 3.64 0.92
C MET A 77 19.70 4.40 1.25
N ALA A 78 19.56 5.58 1.86
CA ALA A 78 20.69 6.40 2.30
C ALA A 78 21.60 5.61 3.26
N ASN A 79 22.88 5.53 2.91
CA ASN A 79 23.97 4.92 3.68
C ASN A 79 23.80 3.43 3.98
N SER A 80 22.94 2.72 3.25
CA SER A 80 22.83 1.26 3.33
C SER A 80 23.75 0.59 2.32
N PRO A 81 24.62 -0.35 2.72
CA PRO A 81 25.34 -1.21 1.78
C PRO A 81 24.36 -2.12 1.04
N MET A 82 24.51 -2.24 -0.28
CA MET A 82 23.61 -2.98 -1.16
C MET A 82 24.38 -3.98 -2.01
N VAL A 83 23.77 -5.14 -2.24
CA VAL A 83 24.19 -6.13 -3.23
C VAL A 83 23.16 -6.09 -4.35
N ILE A 84 23.62 -5.77 -5.55
CA ILE A 84 22.82 -5.64 -6.76
C ILE A 84 23.32 -6.69 -7.75
N VAL A 85 22.42 -7.50 -8.28
CA VAL A 85 22.76 -8.63 -9.14
C VAL A 85 21.95 -8.57 -10.43
N TRP A 86 22.61 -8.84 -11.56
CA TRP A 86 21.93 -8.94 -12.85
C TRP A 86 22.64 -9.93 -13.79
N PRO A 87 21.89 -10.59 -14.69
CA PRO A 87 22.49 -11.40 -15.74
C PRO A 87 22.96 -10.51 -16.91
N ASN A 88 23.98 -10.99 -17.63
CA ASN A 88 24.55 -10.35 -18.79
C ASN A 88 24.19 -11.12 -20.07
N THR A 89 24.34 -10.45 -21.22
CA THR A 89 24.03 -11.02 -22.53
C THR A 89 24.96 -12.17 -22.94
N ASP A 90 26.15 -12.26 -22.34
CA ASP A 90 27.12 -13.35 -22.53
C ASP A 90 26.86 -14.57 -21.64
N GLY A 91 25.77 -14.55 -20.85
CA GLY A 91 25.42 -15.62 -19.91
C GLY A 91 26.15 -15.55 -18.57
N SER A 92 27.03 -14.57 -18.36
CA SER A 92 27.59 -14.28 -17.05
C SER A 92 26.59 -13.53 -16.15
N VAL A 93 26.92 -13.40 -14.87
CA VAL A 93 26.15 -12.63 -13.89
C VAL A 93 27.08 -11.65 -13.21
N THR A 94 26.64 -10.40 -13.12
CA THR A 94 27.36 -9.37 -12.37
C THR A 94 26.79 -9.25 -10.97
N LEU A 95 27.65 -9.35 -9.97
CA LEU A 95 27.38 -8.93 -8.59
C LEU A 95 28.09 -7.60 -8.35
N SER A 96 27.33 -6.59 -7.94
CA SER A 96 27.82 -5.27 -7.62
C SER A 96 27.48 -4.88 -6.19
N GLN A 97 28.49 -4.49 -5.42
CA GLN A 97 28.31 -3.98 -4.07
C GLN A 97 28.37 -2.46 -4.09
N ARG A 98 27.27 -1.81 -3.70
CA ARG A 98 27.11 -0.35 -3.84
C ARG A 98 26.54 0.30 -2.59
N MET A 99 26.66 1.63 -2.52
CA MET A 99 26.04 2.48 -1.50
C MET A 99 25.71 3.86 -2.08
N ALA A 100 24.67 4.50 -1.56
CA ALA A 100 24.27 5.85 -1.92
C ALA A 100 24.13 6.73 -0.66
N PRO A 101 24.41 8.04 -0.72
CA PRO A 101 24.19 8.95 0.41
C PRO A 101 22.71 9.32 0.62
N ALA A 102 21.85 9.08 -0.39
CA ALA A 102 20.43 9.40 -0.43
C ALA A 102 19.72 8.51 -1.47
N GLU A 103 18.49 8.84 -1.85
CA GLU A 103 17.70 8.20 -2.91
C GLU A 103 18.21 8.58 -4.31
N VAL A 104 19.49 8.31 -4.56
CA VAL A 104 20.21 8.56 -5.82
C VAL A 104 20.87 7.28 -6.29
N MET A 105 21.25 7.21 -7.58
CA MET A 105 21.92 6.01 -8.11
C MET A 105 23.16 5.67 -7.25
N PRO A 106 23.24 4.44 -6.71
CA PRO A 106 24.32 4.06 -5.82
C PRO A 106 25.61 3.81 -6.59
N SER A 107 26.73 4.11 -5.94
CA SER A 107 28.10 3.96 -6.46
C SER A 107 28.79 2.73 -5.87
N VAL A 108 29.71 2.12 -6.61
CA VAL A 108 30.43 0.91 -6.17
C VAL A 108 31.28 1.22 -4.94
N VAL A 109 31.23 0.32 -3.96
CA VAL A 109 32.05 0.38 -2.76
C VAL A 109 33.20 -0.61 -2.91
N SER A 110 34.45 -0.11 -2.91
CA SER A 110 35.66 -0.93 -3.10
C SER A 110 35.94 -1.87 -1.92
N SER A 111 35.51 -1.51 -0.71
CA SER A 111 35.68 -2.32 0.51
C SER A 111 34.38 -2.34 1.32
N PRO A 112 33.38 -3.13 0.90
CA PRO A 112 32.06 -3.13 1.52
C PRO A 112 32.09 -3.75 2.93
N PRO A 113 31.27 -3.26 3.89
CA PRO A 113 31.24 -3.76 5.27
C PRO A 113 30.93 -5.26 5.40
N ARG A 114 30.17 -5.82 4.44
CA ARG A 114 29.98 -7.25 4.27
C ARG A 114 30.29 -7.61 2.82
N VAL A 115 31.39 -8.31 2.59
CA VAL A 115 31.76 -8.78 1.26
C VAL A 115 30.79 -9.88 0.84
N ALA A 116 30.23 -9.74 -0.36
CA ALA A 116 29.30 -10.69 -0.94
C ALA A 116 29.98 -11.53 -2.03
N SER A 117 29.80 -12.83 -1.96
CA SER A 117 30.34 -13.78 -2.94
C SER A 117 29.19 -14.43 -3.70
N LEU A 118 29.14 -14.26 -5.02
CA LEU A 118 28.12 -14.88 -5.87
C LEU A 118 28.31 -16.39 -5.93
N ASP A 119 27.21 -17.14 -5.82
CA ASP A 119 27.15 -18.57 -6.08
C ASP A 119 26.40 -18.82 -7.39
N ILE A 120 27.16 -18.98 -8.46
CA ILE A 120 26.60 -19.19 -9.79
C ILE A 120 25.95 -20.57 -9.93
N GLY A 121 26.42 -21.57 -9.17
CA GLY A 121 25.92 -22.94 -9.25
C GLY A 121 24.52 -23.10 -8.63
N LEU A 122 24.19 -22.25 -7.67
CA LEU A 122 22.85 -22.18 -7.06
C LEU A 122 21.94 -21.12 -7.70
N SER A 123 22.48 -20.27 -8.59
CA SER A 123 21.71 -19.25 -9.31
C SER A 123 21.05 -19.85 -10.55
N SER A 124 19.82 -19.44 -10.86
CA SER A 124 19.05 -19.91 -12.02
C SER A 124 18.48 -18.71 -12.77
N PHE A 125 18.93 -18.47 -14.00
CA PHE A 125 18.59 -17.24 -14.74
C PHE A 125 18.47 -17.48 -16.25
N ALA A 126 18.00 -18.67 -16.64
CA ALA A 126 17.83 -19.06 -18.05
C ALA A 126 16.96 -18.09 -18.87
N SER A 127 16.03 -17.38 -18.21
CA SER A 127 15.22 -16.33 -18.83
C SER A 127 14.87 -15.26 -17.81
N THR A 128 14.86 -14.00 -18.28
CA THR A 128 14.43 -12.83 -17.51
C THR A 128 13.14 -12.21 -18.04
N ALA A 129 12.47 -12.84 -19.00
CA ALA A 129 11.18 -12.38 -19.50
C ALA A 129 10.08 -12.51 -18.42
N ALA A 130 9.01 -11.71 -18.54
CA ALA A 130 7.82 -11.89 -17.72
C ALA A 130 7.30 -13.34 -17.84
N GLY A 131 6.89 -13.93 -16.72
CA GLY A 131 6.56 -15.34 -16.56
C GLY A 131 7.73 -16.23 -16.12
N SER A 132 8.98 -15.76 -16.27
CA SER A 132 10.17 -16.49 -15.80
C SER A 132 10.49 -16.14 -14.34
N LYS A 133 11.03 -17.08 -13.57
CA LYS A 133 11.35 -16.88 -12.14
C LYS A 133 12.86 -17.01 -11.86
N PRO A 134 13.70 -16.14 -12.41
CA PRO A 134 15.13 -16.18 -12.15
C PRO A 134 15.45 -15.97 -10.66
N SER A 135 16.49 -16.62 -10.16
CA SER A 135 17.02 -16.52 -8.80
C SER A 135 18.53 -16.36 -8.79
N PHE A 136 19.03 -15.53 -7.88
CA PHE A 136 20.44 -15.27 -7.68
C PHE A 136 20.81 -15.55 -6.23
N VAL A 137 21.89 -16.28 -6.05
CA VAL A 137 22.36 -16.72 -4.74
C VAL A 137 23.72 -16.12 -4.46
N TYR A 138 23.89 -15.51 -3.30
CA TYR A 138 25.20 -15.06 -2.83
C TYR A 138 25.33 -15.30 -1.33
N THR A 139 26.56 -15.29 -0.85
CA THR A 139 26.89 -15.45 0.57
C THR A 139 27.59 -14.21 1.13
N VAL A 140 27.41 -13.97 2.42
CA VAL A 140 28.14 -12.97 3.21
C VAL A 140 28.52 -13.57 4.56
N ALA A 141 29.48 -12.95 5.25
CA ALA A 141 29.74 -13.28 6.65
C ALA A 141 28.51 -13.01 7.53
N SER A 142 28.17 -13.95 8.41
CA SER A 142 27.07 -13.81 9.36
C SER A 142 27.35 -12.73 10.40
N ILE A 143 26.28 -12.14 10.93
CA ILE A 143 26.32 -11.23 12.08
C ILE A 143 26.12 -12.07 13.35
N SER A 144 26.96 -11.87 14.36
CA SER A 144 26.82 -12.53 15.66
C SER A 144 26.52 -11.52 16.77
N PRO A 145 25.48 -11.73 17.59
CA PRO A 145 24.46 -12.78 17.45
C PRO A 145 23.58 -12.58 16.21
N ASN A 146 22.93 -13.66 15.74
CA ASN A 146 21.96 -13.56 14.66
C ASN A 146 20.83 -12.59 15.05
N PRO A 147 20.54 -11.55 14.25
CA PRO A 147 19.50 -10.58 14.58
C PRO A 147 18.09 -11.18 14.39
N ALA A 148 17.24 -11.05 15.40
CA ALA A 148 15.81 -11.37 15.30
C ALA A 148 15.04 -10.39 14.39
N ALA A 149 15.63 -9.24 14.08
CA ALA A 149 15.08 -8.25 13.16
C ALA A 149 16.22 -7.57 12.38
N GLN A 150 16.63 -8.18 11.26
CA GLN A 150 17.54 -7.56 10.31
C GLN A 150 16.78 -6.64 9.37
N PRO A 151 17.01 -5.31 9.39
CA PRO A 151 16.38 -4.41 8.44
C PRO A 151 16.96 -4.62 7.03
N VAL A 152 16.07 -4.70 6.06
CA VAL A 152 16.37 -4.94 4.65
C VAL A 152 15.66 -3.91 3.81
N ILE A 153 16.40 -3.31 2.87
CA ILE A 153 15.81 -2.64 1.71
C ILE A 153 15.94 -3.57 0.51
N TRP A 154 15.00 -3.51 -0.43
CA TRP A 154 15.01 -4.34 -1.62
C TRP A 154 14.52 -3.54 -2.82
N ALA A 155 14.96 -3.93 -4.01
CA ALA A 155 14.54 -3.30 -5.25
C ALA A 155 14.67 -4.26 -6.43
N LEU A 156 13.79 -4.09 -7.42
CA LEU A 156 13.81 -4.81 -8.68
C LEU A 156 13.54 -3.84 -9.83
N ALA A 157 14.36 -3.90 -10.88
CA ALA A 157 14.12 -3.22 -12.14
C ALA A 157 13.76 -4.20 -13.25
N SER A 158 13.02 -3.73 -14.25
CA SER A 158 12.62 -4.51 -15.42
C SER A 158 13.57 -4.40 -16.61
N ALA A 159 14.51 -3.45 -16.56
CA ALA A 159 15.47 -3.16 -17.63
C ALA A 159 16.91 -3.47 -17.20
N LEU A 160 17.65 -4.14 -18.08
CA LEU A 160 19.06 -4.48 -17.86
C LEU A 160 19.92 -3.21 -17.70
N PRO A 161 20.97 -3.25 -16.86
CA PRO A 161 21.99 -2.21 -16.84
C PRO A 161 22.69 -2.04 -18.18
N SER A 162 23.40 -0.91 -18.33
CA SER A 162 24.13 -0.55 -19.56
C SER A 162 25.25 -1.52 -19.96
N GLY A 163 25.68 -2.42 -19.08
CA GLY A 163 26.69 -3.44 -19.38
C GLY A 163 27.00 -4.36 -18.19
N ALA A 164 28.02 -5.19 -18.35
CA ALA A 164 28.44 -6.21 -17.38
C ALA A 164 29.33 -5.69 -16.24
N SER A 165 29.82 -4.44 -16.33
CA SER A 165 30.71 -3.89 -15.30
C SER A 165 29.95 -3.68 -13.98
N PRO A 166 30.56 -3.98 -12.80
CA PRO A 166 29.95 -3.69 -11.51
C PRO A 166 29.55 -2.23 -11.30
N ASP A 167 30.13 -1.27 -12.01
CA ASP A 167 29.80 0.16 -11.95
C ASP A 167 28.80 0.63 -13.01
N ALA A 168 28.25 -0.27 -13.84
CA ALA A 168 27.32 0.06 -14.92
C ALA A 168 26.14 0.94 -14.45
N THR A 169 25.69 1.84 -15.33
CA THR A 169 24.50 2.66 -15.06
C THR A 169 23.28 1.79 -14.86
N LEU A 170 22.58 2.00 -13.74
CA LEU A 170 21.36 1.29 -13.37
C LEU A 170 20.16 2.13 -13.78
N MET A 171 19.19 1.49 -14.41
CA MET A 171 17.85 2.05 -14.53
C MET A 171 17.14 2.02 -13.18
N GLN A 172 16.31 3.02 -12.90
CA GLN A 172 15.52 3.05 -11.67
C GLN A 172 14.64 1.80 -11.57
N HIS A 173 14.57 1.22 -10.36
CA HIS A 173 13.71 0.08 -10.07
C HIS A 173 12.23 0.40 -10.33
N VAL A 174 11.48 -0.64 -10.68
CA VAL A 174 10.02 -0.58 -10.87
C VAL A 174 9.25 -1.00 -9.63
N ASP A 175 9.91 -1.70 -8.70
CA ASP A 175 9.37 -2.08 -7.39
C ASP A 175 10.48 -2.04 -6.35
N SER A 176 10.16 -1.56 -5.16
CA SER A 176 11.12 -1.40 -4.06
C SER A 176 10.42 -1.18 -2.73
N GLY A 177 11.10 -1.51 -1.65
CA GLY A 177 10.59 -1.22 -0.31
C GLY A 177 11.52 -1.74 0.77
N THR A 178 10.95 -1.95 1.95
CA THR A 178 11.68 -2.40 3.13
C THR A 178 10.91 -3.51 3.85
N PHE A 179 11.63 -4.37 4.57
CA PHE A 179 11.06 -5.31 5.54
C PHE A 179 12.16 -5.77 6.51
N THR A 180 11.80 -6.62 7.47
CA THR A 180 12.75 -7.26 8.38
C THR A 180 12.81 -8.77 8.15
N LEU A 181 14.02 -9.34 8.27
CA LEU A 181 14.25 -10.79 8.32
C LEU A 181 14.62 -11.21 9.74
N ASP A 182 14.01 -12.28 10.24
CA ASP A 182 14.40 -12.89 11.51
C ASP A 182 15.43 -14.01 11.28
N LEU A 183 16.70 -13.71 11.53
CA LEU A 183 17.78 -14.67 11.31
C LEU A 183 17.91 -15.72 12.41
N THR A 184 17.03 -15.73 13.41
CA THR A 184 17.07 -16.67 14.55
C THR A 184 16.11 -17.84 14.39
N LEU A 185 15.15 -17.76 13.45
CA LEU A 185 14.13 -18.79 13.28
C LEU A 185 14.75 -20.10 12.75
N PRO A 186 14.40 -21.27 13.30
CA PRO A 186 14.93 -22.55 12.81
C PRO A 186 14.39 -22.87 11.41
N ILE A 187 15.26 -23.28 10.49
CA ILE A 187 14.88 -23.74 9.15
C ILE A 187 14.84 -25.28 9.16
N SER A 188 13.66 -25.86 8.99
CA SER A 188 13.49 -27.31 8.76
C SER A 188 13.64 -27.64 7.27
N ALA A 189 14.36 -28.72 6.97
CA ALA A 189 14.68 -29.20 5.61
C ALA A 189 13.47 -29.57 4.71
N ASP A 190 12.24 -29.53 5.23
CA ASP A 190 10.98 -29.74 4.47
C ASP A 190 10.39 -28.46 3.85
N SER A 191 11.09 -27.33 3.96
CA SER A 191 10.61 -26.02 3.49
C SER A 191 10.92 -25.70 2.02
N THR A 192 11.09 -26.70 1.16
CA THR A 192 11.08 -26.51 -0.32
C THR A 192 9.68 -26.30 -0.91
N THR A 193 8.64 -26.39 -0.10
CA THR A 193 7.33 -25.81 -0.39
C THR A 193 7.15 -24.56 0.45
N PRO A 194 7.04 -23.35 -0.14
CA PRO A 194 6.73 -22.17 0.64
C PRO A 194 5.33 -22.36 1.20
N THR A 195 5.23 -22.64 2.51
CA THR A 195 4.02 -22.26 3.24
C THR A 195 3.95 -20.76 3.10
N ALA A 196 3.09 -20.30 2.19
CA ALA A 196 2.75 -18.91 2.03
C ALA A 196 2.08 -18.44 3.34
N THR A 197 2.87 -18.14 4.37
CA THR A 197 2.41 -17.29 5.45
C THR A 197 2.16 -15.94 4.79
N SER A 198 0.88 -15.67 4.58
CA SER A 198 0.27 -14.65 3.73
C SER A 198 0.59 -13.20 4.11
N THR A 199 1.87 -12.85 4.20
CA THR A 199 2.36 -11.47 4.34
C THR A 199 2.07 -10.68 3.07
N GLY A 200 2.20 -11.28 1.88
CA GLY A 200 1.74 -10.67 0.63
C GLY A 200 0.22 -10.40 0.60
N GLY A 201 -0.58 -11.18 1.33
CA GLY A 201 -2.01 -10.94 1.50
C GLY A 201 -2.29 -9.72 2.39
N ALA A 202 -1.61 -9.61 3.53
CA ALA A 202 -1.73 -8.48 4.43
C ALA A 202 -1.22 -7.17 3.78
N GLU A 203 -0.07 -7.22 3.11
CA GLU A 203 0.50 -6.09 2.37
C GLU A 203 -0.39 -5.66 1.20
N ARG A 204 -0.89 -6.61 0.40
CA ARG A 204 -1.84 -6.31 -0.68
C ARG A 204 -3.15 -5.75 -0.14
N LYS A 205 -3.64 -6.28 1.00
CA LYS A 205 -4.84 -5.77 1.66
C LYS A 205 -4.61 -4.33 2.15
N ARG A 206 -3.47 -4.05 2.77
CA ARG A 206 -3.07 -2.71 3.20
C ARG A 206 -2.99 -1.73 2.03
N TYR A 207 -2.29 -2.12 0.96
CA TYR A 207 -2.22 -1.33 -0.26
C TYR A 207 -3.61 -1.01 -0.82
N ARG A 208 -4.51 -2.01 -0.89
CA ARG A 208 -5.89 -1.80 -1.32
C ARG A 208 -6.63 -0.82 -0.40
N MET A 209 -6.51 -0.94 0.91
CA MET A 209 -7.13 0.02 1.84
C MET A 209 -6.63 1.45 1.64
N ILE A 210 -5.33 1.66 1.39
CA ILE A 210 -4.75 2.99 1.12
C ILE A 210 -5.29 3.57 -0.19
N VAL A 211 -5.31 2.75 -1.25
CA VAL A 211 -5.85 3.15 -2.56
C VAL A 211 -7.35 3.45 -2.47
N ASP A 212 -8.12 2.58 -1.84
CA ASP A 212 -9.57 2.72 -1.68
C ASP A 212 -9.91 3.92 -0.79
N HIS A 213 -9.13 4.17 0.28
CA HIS A 213 -9.21 5.41 1.06
C HIS A 213 -9.06 6.64 0.16
N GLY A 214 -7.99 6.70 -0.64
CA GLY A 214 -7.73 7.81 -1.54
C GLY A 214 -8.86 8.02 -2.58
N ILE A 215 -9.37 6.93 -3.16
CA ILE A 215 -10.48 6.97 -4.13
C ILE A 215 -11.76 7.46 -3.45
N LEU A 216 -12.19 6.84 -2.35
CA LEU A 216 -13.44 7.19 -1.67
C LEU A 216 -13.40 8.61 -1.11
N CYS A 217 -12.29 9.03 -0.51
CA CYS A 217 -12.14 10.40 -0.03
C CYS A 217 -12.13 11.41 -1.17
N THR A 218 -11.52 11.11 -2.33
CA THR A 218 -11.57 11.98 -3.50
C THR A 218 -12.99 12.08 -4.07
N VAL A 219 -13.69 10.94 -4.24
CA VAL A 219 -15.07 10.91 -4.72
C VAL A 219 -16.00 11.67 -3.78
N GLY A 220 -15.90 11.42 -2.47
CA GLY A 220 -16.69 12.11 -1.46
C GLY A 220 -16.42 13.60 -1.43
N PHE A 221 -15.18 13.99 -1.13
CA PHE A 221 -14.82 15.39 -0.86
C PHE A 221 -14.66 16.28 -2.10
N LEU A 222 -14.15 15.77 -3.22
CA LEU A 222 -13.89 16.56 -4.44
C LEU A 222 -14.94 16.31 -5.54
N GLY A 223 -15.72 15.24 -5.44
CA GLY A 223 -16.83 14.95 -6.35
C GLY A 223 -18.18 15.36 -5.76
N LEU A 224 -18.63 14.65 -4.73
CA LEU A 224 -20.00 14.74 -4.22
C LEU A 224 -20.26 16.02 -3.40
N LEU A 225 -19.37 16.43 -2.50
CA LEU A 225 -19.59 17.67 -1.74
C LEU A 225 -19.70 18.90 -2.66
N PRO A 226 -18.80 19.11 -3.64
CA PRO A 226 -18.93 20.21 -4.59
C PRO A 226 -20.19 20.10 -5.46
N LEU A 227 -20.55 18.89 -5.92
CA LEU A 227 -21.80 18.67 -6.64
C LEU A 227 -23.02 19.13 -5.82
N GLY A 228 -23.11 18.74 -4.55
CA GLY A 228 -24.17 19.18 -3.66
C GLY A 228 -24.21 20.70 -3.48
N VAL A 229 -23.04 21.35 -3.38
CA VAL A 229 -22.94 22.81 -3.31
C VAL A 229 -23.40 23.48 -4.62
N LEU A 230 -23.01 22.95 -5.78
CA LEU A 230 -23.39 23.47 -7.09
C LEU A 230 -24.90 23.29 -7.34
N ILE A 231 -25.50 22.16 -6.96
CA ILE A 231 -26.96 21.97 -7.00
C ILE A 231 -27.65 23.10 -6.23
N ALA A 232 -27.24 23.36 -4.99
CA ALA A 232 -27.81 24.43 -4.19
C ALA A 232 -27.60 25.82 -4.80
N ARG A 233 -26.43 26.08 -5.40
CA ARG A 233 -26.09 27.38 -6.00
C ARG A 233 -26.92 27.66 -7.25
N TRP A 234 -27.01 26.69 -8.15
CA TRP A 234 -27.62 26.86 -9.47
C TRP A 234 -29.14 26.69 -9.47
N THR A 235 -29.70 25.83 -8.62
CA THR A 235 -31.13 25.47 -8.71
C THR A 235 -32.04 26.23 -7.74
N ARG A 236 -31.48 26.88 -6.71
CA ARG A 236 -32.26 27.54 -5.64
C ARG A 236 -33.27 28.58 -6.12
N THR A 237 -33.01 29.25 -7.25
CA THR A 237 -33.91 30.29 -7.78
C THR A 237 -34.97 29.79 -8.76
N PHE A 238 -34.96 28.48 -9.05
CA PHE A 238 -35.82 27.85 -10.05
C PHE A 238 -36.73 26.76 -9.46
N THR A 239 -36.34 26.10 -8.39
CA THR A 239 -37.13 25.02 -7.76
C THR A 239 -37.02 25.07 -6.25
N THR A 240 -38.08 24.71 -5.53
CA THR A 240 -38.10 24.57 -4.07
C THR A 240 -37.40 23.29 -3.60
N HIS A 241 -37.20 22.32 -4.49
CA HIS A 241 -36.55 21.03 -4.19
C HIS A 241 -35.01 21.13 -4.11
N TRP A 242 -34.42 22.32 -4.34
CA TRP A 242 -32.97 22.54 -4.28
C TRP A 242 -32.36 22.06 -2.95
N PHE A 243 -33.09 22.26 -1.84
CA PHE A 243 -32.62 21.88 -0.51
C PHE A 243 -32.59 20.36 -0.36
N ALA A 244 -33.62 19.66 -0.84
CA ALA A 244 -33.66 18.20 -0.81
C ALA A 244 -32.51 17.62 -1.63
N GLY A 245 -32.29 18.11 -2.85
CA GLY A 245 -31.16 17.68 -3.68
C GLY A 245 -29.80 17.93 -3.01
N HIS A 246 -29.61 19.11 -2.43
CA HIS A 246 -28.42 19.42 -1.65
C HIS A 246 -28.25 18.47 -0.45
N ALA A 247 -29.28 18.32 0.38
CA ALA A 247 -29.22 17.51 1.60
C ALA A 247 -28.98 16.03 1.30
N VAL A 248 -29.60 15.47 0.25
CA VAL A 248 -29.39 14.07 -0.17
C VAL A 248 -27.94 13.85 -0.60
N VAL A 249 -27.41 14.70 -1.47
CA VAL A 249 -26.02 14.55 -1.94
C VAL A 249 -25.04 14.73 -0.79
N GLN A 250 -25.23 15.74 0.07
CA GLN A 250 -24.34 15.99 1.20
C GLN A 250 -24.42 14.86 2.23
N ALA A 251 -25.60 14.58 2.81
CA ALA A 251 -25.70 13.68 3.95
C ALA A 251 -25.79 12.20 3.55
N MET A 252 -26.63 11.86 2.57
CA MET A 252 -26.96 10.45 2.28
C MET A 252 -25.95 9.80 1.34
N LEU A 253 -25.43 10.54 0.37
CA LEU A 253 -24.43 10.01 -0.58
C LEU A 253 -23.00 10.24 -0.08
N SER A 254 -22.64 11.48 0.24
CA SER A 254 -21.26 11.79 0.62
C SER A 254 -20.88 11.24 1.99
N GLY A 255 -21.79 11.28 2.97
CA GLY A 255 -21.54 10.84 4.34
C GLY A 255 -20.98 9.42 4.44
N PRO A 256 -21.71 8.39 3.97
CA PRO A 256 -21.23 7.01 4.02
C PRO A 256 -19.90 6.79 3.29
N ILE A 257 -19.72 7.42 2.12
CA ILE A 257 -18.50 7.29 1.31
C ILE A 257 -17.30 7.92 2.03
N ILE A 258 -17.45 9.12 2.59
CA ILE A 258 -16.40 9.82 3.32
C ILE A 258 -16.01 9.04 4.59
N VAL A 259 -17.00 8.57 5.35
CA VAL A 259 -16.76 7.78 6.57
C VAL A 259 -16.04 6.47 6.23
N ALA A 260 -16.49 5.76 5.20
CA ALA A 260 -15.84 4.54 4.74
C ALA A 260 -14.39 4.81 4.29
N GLY A 261 -14.17 5.87 3.49
CA GLY A 261 -12.84 6.28 3.07
C GLY A 261 -11.92 6.53 4.26
N ILE A 262 -12.32 7.35 5.22
CA ILE A 262 -11.49 7.65 6.41
C ILE A 262 -11.27 6.40 7.27
N ALA A 263 -12.29 5.56 7.45
CA ALA A 263 -12.15 4.30 8.19
C ALA A 263 -11.11 3.37 7.55
N LEU A 264 -11.02 3.31 6.21
CA LEU A 264 -9.98 2.55 5.53
C LEU A 264 -8.58 3.11 5.78
N GLY A 265 -8.43 4.44 5.84
CA GLY A 265 -7.17 5.09 6.19
C GLY A 265 -6.71 4.74 7.61
N ILE A 266 -7.60 4.81 8.60
CA ILE A 266 -7.32 4.42 9.99
C ILE A 266 -6.95 2.93 10.07
N ASN A 267 -7.72 2.07 9.40
CA ASN A 267 -7.45 0.62 9.37
C ASN A 267 -6.11 0.27 8.68
N ALA A 268 -5.66 1.08 7.71
CA ALA A 268 -4.36 0.91 7.09
C ALA A 268 -3.22 1.20 8.08
N VAL A 269 -3.37 2.24 8.91
CA VAL A 269 -2.44 2.55 10.00
C VAL A 269 -2.44 1.41 11.03
N ASP A 270 -3.61 0.95 11.47
CA ASP A 270 -3.72 -0.16 12.43
C ASP A 270 -3.04 -1.44 11.94
N GLN A 271 -3.29 -1.83 10.68
CA GLN A 271 -2.67 -3.04 10.11
C GLN A 271 -1.15 -2.89 9.94
N SER A 272 -0.65 -1.67 9.77
CA SER A 272 0.79 -1.40 9.76
C SER A 272 1.45 -1.35 11.14
N LYS A 273 0.65 -1.37 12.23
CA LYS A 273 1.09 -1.02 13.59
C LYS A 273 1.78 0.36 13.66
N GLY A 274 1.40 1.26 12.76
CA GLY A 274 1.91 2.62 12.70
C GLY A 274 1.33 3.51 13.79
N THR A 275 1.90 4.68 13.98
CA THR A 275 1.39 5.66 14.95
C THR A 275 0.21 6.41 14.34
N HIS A 276 -0.89 6.53 15.08
CA HIS A 276 -2.01 7.34 14.67
C HIS A 276 -1.72 8.83 14.89
N LEU A 277 -2.16 9.67 13.94
CA LEU A 277 -2.09 11.13 14.05
C LEU A 277 -0.67 11.66 14.31
N ASP A 278 0.35 11.05 13.72
CA ASP A 278 1.75 11.48 13.80
C ASP A 278 2.09 12.58 12.76
N ASP A 279 1.47 12.56 11.58
CA ASP A 279 1.68 13.58 10.54
C ASP A 279 0.52 14.60 10.40
N THR A 280 0.72 15.56 9.49
CA THR A 280 -0.24 16.64 9.20
C THR A 280 -1.48 16.17 8.42
N HIS A 281 -1.33 15.24 7.46
CA HIS A 281 -2.45 14.70 6.69
C HIS A 281 -3.44 13.95 7.58
N LYS A 282 -2.96 13.05 8.45
CA LYS A 282 -3.79 12.30 9.41
C LYS A 282 -4.52 13.24 10.38
N LYS A 283 -3.81 14.19 11.00
CA LYS A 283 -4.40 15.18 11.93
C LYS A 283 -5.50 16.01 11.27
N LEU A 284 -5.18 16.62 10.13
CA LEU A 284 -6.11 17.52 9.45
C LEU A 284 -7.21 16.77 8.69
N GLY A 285 -7.00 15.50 8.31
CA GLY A 285 -8.04 14.63 7.77
C GLY A 285 -9.15 14.36 8.80
N ILE A 286 -8.79 14.05 10.06
CA ILE A 286 -9.76 13.92 11.16
C ILE A 286 -10.42 15.27 11.47
N ALA A 287 -9.66 16.37 11.49
CA ALA A 287 -10.25 17.70 11.68
C ALA A 287 -11.29 18.01 10.58
N LEU A 288 -11.01 17.65 9.33
CA LEU A 288 -11.92 17.85 8.20
C LEU A 288 -13.20 17.01 8.33
N LEU A 289 -13.10 15.77 8.82
CA LEU A 289 -14.27 14.94 9.14
C LEU A 289 -15.16 15.57 10.22
N VAL A 290 -14.53 16.09 11.28
CA VAL A 290 -15.25 16.79 12.35
C VAL A 290 -15.96 18.03 11.80
N LEU A 291 -15.25 18.86 11.01
CA LEU A 291 -15.85 20.02 10.35
C LEU A 291 -17.01 19.64 9.42
N TYR A 292 -16.90 18.53 8.69
CA TYR A 292 -17.96 18.01 7.85
C TYR A 292 -19.23 17.68 8.65
N PHE A 293 -19.12 16.98 9.79
CA PHE A 293 -20.28 16.72 10.64
C PHE A 293 -20.86 17.99 11.27
N TRP A 294 -20.01 18.93 11.68
CA TRP A 294 -20.46 20.25 12.13
C TRP A 294 -21.22 21.02 11.04
N GLN A 295 -20.80 20.91 9.78
CA GLN A 295 -21.47 21.51 8.65
C GLN A 295 -22.85 20.88 8.40
N LEU A 296 -22.97 19.55 8.49
CA LEU A 296 -24.26 18.85 8.40
C LEU A 296 -25.22 19.23 9.53
N LEU A 297 -24.69 19.30 10.77
CA LEU A 297 -25.46 19.72 11.94
C LEU A 297 -25.92 21.18 11.78
N GLY A 298 -25.00 22.07 11.40
CA GLY A 298 -25.30 23.48 11.14
C GLY A 298 -26.38 23.67 10.07
N GLY A 299 -26.29 22.92 8.97
CA GLY A 299 -27.32 22.91 7.91
C GLY A 299 -28.68 22.42 8.41
N SER A 300 -28.69 21.33 9.19
CA SER A 300 -29.89 20.79 9.80
C SER A 300 -30.53 21.79 10.78
N LEU A 301 -29.73 22.43 11.63
CA LEU A 301 -30.21 23.45 12.57
C LEU A 301 -30.77 24.68 11.85
N ILE A 302 -30.20 25.10 10.72
CA ILE A 302 -30.76 26.19 9.91
C ILE A 302 -32.15 25.82 9.38
N HIS A 303 -32.33 24.58 8.94
CA HIS A 303 -33.57 24.14 8.30
C HIS A 303 -34.67 23.82 9.32
N PHE A 304 -34.35 23.07 10.38
CA PHE A 304 -35.34 22.57 11.34
C PHE A 304 -35.60 23.54 12.50
N VAL A 305 -34.61 24.35 12.90
CA VAL A 305 -34.78 25.34 13.96
C VAL A 305 -35.03 26.71 13.35
N LYS A 306 -36.32 27.02 13.10
CA LYS A 306 -36.75 28.34 12.63
C LYS A 306 -36.42 29.41 13.67
N SER A 307 -35.66 30.43 13.26
CA SER A 307 -35.46 31.63 14.09
C SER A 307 -36.81 32.29 14.33
N ARG A 308 -37.22 32.41 15.60
CA ARG A 308 -38.47 33.07 16.02
C ARG A 308 -38.43 34.59 15.87
N SER A 309 -37.26 35.17 15.57
CA SER A 309 -37.10 36.62 15.49
C SER A 309 -37.65 37.15 14.18
N LYS A 310 -38.86 37.73 14.25
CA LYS A 310 -39.52 38.49 13.17
C LYS A 310 -38.88 39.88 12.93
N THR A 311 -37.83 40.26 13.66
CA THR A 311 -37.32 41.64 13.69
C THR A 311 -36.00 41.87 12.95
N SER A 312 -35.35 40.84 12.42
CA SER A 312 -34.12 41.01 11.63
C SER A 312 -34.45 41.22 10.16
N ALA A 313 -34.14 42.40 9.62
CA ALA A 313 -34.34 42.77 8.21
C ALA A 313 -33.48 41.98 7.19
N GLY A 314 -32.85 40.87 7.59
CA GLY A 314 -31.81 40.17 6.83
C GLY A 314 -31.93 38.65 6.88
N ARG A 315 -31.13 38.00 6.01
CA ARG A 315 -30.92 36.56 6.13
C ARG A 315 -30.12 36.31 7.42
N PRO A 316 -30.50 35.33 8.28
CA PRO A 316 -29.81 35.12 9.55
C PRO A 316 -28.32 34.83 9.36
N ALA A 317 -27.45 35.41 10.20
CA ALA A 317 -25.99 35.27 10.12
C ALA A 317 -25.51 33.81 9.99
N ARG A 318 -26.19 32.88 10.68
CA ARG A 318 -25.93 31.43 10.62
C ARG A 318 -25.97 30.87 9.19
N ASN A 319 -26.75 31.44 8.28
CA ASN A 319 -26.80 31.01 6.88
C ASN A 319 -25.52 31.37 6.12
N TYR A 320 -25.01 32.59 6.35
CA TYR A 320 -23.74 33.01 5.77
C TYR A 320 -22.58 32.22 6.37
N ALA A 321 -22.60 31.99 7.69
CA ALA A 321 -21.63 31.15 8.37
C ALA A 321 -21.61 29.71 7.78
N HIS A 322 -22.77 29.10 7.54
CA HIS A 322 -22.85 27.79 6.90
C HIS A 322 -22.31 27.79 5.47
N ALA A 323 -22.58 28.84 4.68
CA ALA A 323 -22.02 28.94 3.34
C ALA A 323 -20.48 29.10 3.37
N ALA A 324 -19.96 29.97 4.26
CA ALA A 324 -18.54 30.20 4.41
C ALA A 324 -17.79 28.95 4.90
N LEU A 325 -18.31 28.27 5.93
CA LEU A 325 -17.74 27.03 6.44
C LEU A 325 -17.76 25.93 5.37
N GLY A 326 -18.84 25.79 4.60
CA GLY A 326 -18.92 24.82 3.51
C GLY A 326 -17.87 25.06 2.42
N LEU A 327 -17.64 26.32 2.04
CA LEU A 327 -16.58 26.67 1.09
C LEU A 327 -15.18 26.42 1.65
N LEU A 328 -14.97 26.73 2.93
CA LEU A 328 -13.70 26.45 3.62
C LEU A 328 -13.41 24.95 3.64
N ILE A 329 -14.40 24.10 3.95
CA ILE A 329 -14.25 22.64 3.94
C ILE A 329 -13.85 22.14 2.55
N ILE A 330 -14.47 22.66 1.48
CA ILE A 330 -14.10 22.29 0.10
C ILE A 330 -12.65 22.72 -0.20
N ALA A 331 -12.25 23.93 0.17
CA ALA A 331 -10.88 24.39 -0.05
C ALA A 331 -9.85 23.53 0.70
N LEU A 332 -10.12 23.22 1.97
CA LEU A 332 -9.28 22.33 2.77
C LEU A 332 -9.24 20.91 2.21
N ALA A 333 -10.36 20.42 1.66
CA ALA A 333 -10.40 19.13 1.00
C ALA A 333 -9.50 19.04 -0.24
N PHE A 334 -9.49 20.08 -1.09
CA PHE A 334 -8.58 20.13 -2.24
C PHE A 334 -7.12 20.05 -1.80
N TRP A 335 -6.76 20.80 -0.76
CA TRP A 335 -5.42 20.75 -0.18
C TRP A 335 -5.12 19.38 0.42
N GLN A 336 -6.05 18.78 1.15
CA GLN A 336 -5.90 17.45 1.75
C GLN A 336 -5.70 16.34 0.73
N VAL A 337 -6.47 16.35 -0.36
CA VAL A 337 -6.27 15.38 -1.44
C VAL A 337 -4.91 15.61 -2.10
N ARG A 338 -4.48 16.88 -2.28
CA ARG A 338 -3.17 17.21 -2.85
C ARG A 338 -2.00 16.72 -2.01
N THR A 339 -2.09 16.83 -0.68
CA THR A 339 -1.04 16.30 0.20
C THR A 339 -1.11 14.79 0.27
N GLY A 340 -2.30 14.20 0.28
CA GLY A 340 -2.52 12.76 0.28
C GLY A 340 -1.86 12.05 -0.91
N TYR A 341 -2.16 12.43 -2.16
CA TYR A 341 -1.58 11.72 -3.30
C TYR A 341 -0.11 12.05 -3.59
N ALA A 342 0.42 13.17 -3.08
CA ALA A 342 1.76 13.62 -3.42
C ALA A 342 2.81 13.39 -2.34
N HIS A 343 2.39 13.22 -1.09
CA HIS A 343 3.30 13.00 0.04
C HIS A 343 2.97 11.67 0.73
N GLU A 344 1.72 11.47 1.15
CA GLU A 344 1.33 10.26 1.88
C GLU A 344 1.35 9.02 0.99
N TYR A 345 0.81 9.10 -0.23
CA TYR A 345 0.74 7.95 -1.11
C TYR A 345 2.14 7.39 -1.45
N PRO A 346 3.14 8.21 -1.85
CA PRO A 346 4.51 7.74 -2.00
C PRO A 346 5.14 7.21 -0.72
N GLU A 347 4.88 7.83 0.44
CA GLU A 347 5.41 7.38 1.72
C GLU A 347 4.88 5.98 2.10
N TRP A 348 3.58 5.75 1.91
CA TRP A 348 2.91 4.53 2.36
C TRP A 348 2.91 3.40 1.33
N THR A 349 3.10 3.72 0.04
CA THR A 349 3.04 2.72 -1.04
C THR A 349 4.34 2.57 -1.83
N THR A 350 5.35 3.40 -1.56
CA THR A 350 6.61 3.53 -2.32
C THR A 350 6.44 3.78 -3.82
N GLY A 351 5.20 3.99 -4.28
CA GLY A 351 4.83 4.28 -5.66
C GLY A 351 4.51 5.77 -5.87
N THR A 352 4.44 6.19 -7.12
CA THR A 352 4.00 7.54 -7.47
C THR A 352 2.66 7.47 -8.18
N VAL A 353 1.82 8.46 -7.90
CA VAL A 353 0.57 8.61 -8.65
C VAL A 353 0.90 9.18 -10.04
N PRO A 354 0.32 8.66 -11.13
CA PRO A 354 0.58 9.15 -12.47
C PRO A 354 0.37 10.67 -12.58
N THR A 355 1.23 11.37 -13.34
CA THR A 355 1.17 12.83 -13.53
C THR A 355 -0.21 13.32 -13.97
N ARG A 356 -0.97 12.49 -14.70
CA ARG A 356 -2.34 12.77 -15.13
C ARG A 356 -3.29 13.06 -13.97
N VAL A 357 -3.10 12.42 -12.81
CA VAL A 357 -3.92 12.69 -11.61
C VAL A 357 -3.66 14.10 -11.09
N HIS A 358 -2.40 14.55 -11.10
CA HIS A 358 -2.08 15.93 -10.74
C HIS A 358 -2.71 16.92 -11.73
N THR A 359 -2.64 16.64 -13.04
CA THR A 359 -3.30 17.46 -14.07
C THR A 359 -4.81 17.52 -13.84
N LEU A 360 -5.47 16.39 -13.59
CA LEU A 360 -6.90 16.34 -13.29
C LEU A 360 -7.24 17.13 -12.03
N TRP A 361 -6.43 17.02 -10.98
CA TRP A 361 -6.62 17.80 -9.76
C TRP A 361 -6.55 19.31 -10.04
N ILE A 362 -5.60 19.79 -10.85
CA ILE A 362 -5.51 21.21 -11.22
C ILE A 362 -6.75 21.65 -11.98
N VAL A 363 -7.16 20.89 -13.01
CA VAL A 363 -8.36 21.19 -13.80
C VAL A 363 -9.58 21.29 -12.87
N TRP A 364 -9.73 20.34 -11.95
CA TRP A 364 -10.86 20.32 -11.03
C TRP A 364 -10.82 21.45 -9.99
N ALA A 365 -9.63 21.78 -9.48
CA ALA A 365 -9.39 22.88 -8.55
C ALA A 365 -9.68 24.25 -9.16
N VAL A 366 -9.67 24.39 -10.49
CA VAL A 366 -10.07 25.60 -11.21
C VAL A 366 -11.55 25.55 -11.59
N LEU A 367 -12.00 24.43 -12.18
CA LEU A 367 -13.35 24.26 -12.70
C LEU A 367 -14.42 24.47 -11.62
N ILE A 368 -14.23 23.87 -10.45
CA ILE A 368 -15.23 23.90 -9.37
C ILE A 368 -15.45 25.32 -8.83
N PRO A 369 -14.40 26.09 -8.46
CA PRO A 369 -14.57 27.49 -8.09
C PRO A 369 -15.19 28.34 -9.21
N VAL A 370 -14.75 28.19 -10.46
CA VAL A 370 -15.32 28.93 -11.60
C VAL A 370 -16.82 28.66 -11.73
N ALA A 371 -17.23 27.39 -11.66
CA ALA A 371 -18.65 27.02 -11.72
C ALA A 371 -19.45 27.58 -10.53
N TYR A 372 -18.86 27.65 -9.33
CA TYR A 372 -19.51 28.23 -8.17
C TYR A 372 -19.69 29.76 -8.32
N PHE A 373 -18.62 30.46 -8.71
CA PHE A 373 -18.63 31.92 -8.87
C PHE A 373 -19.52 32.36 -10.03
N ALA A 374 -19.53 31.63 -11.15
CA ALA A 374 -20.48 31.87 -12.24
C ALA A 374 -21.93 31.80 -11.76
N GLY A 375 -22.26 30.85 -10.87
CA GLY A 375 -23.59 30.75 -10.27
C GLY A 375 -23.97 31.94 -9.38
N LEU A 376 -23.03 32.79 -8.96
CA LEU A 376 -23.35 34.04 -8.25
C LEU A 376 -24.05 35.07 -9.14
N ALA A 377 -24.04 34.90 -10.47
CA ALA A 377 -24.89 35.69 -11.37
C ALA A 377 -26.38 35.57 -11.03
N LEU A 378 -26.80 34.49 -10.37
CA LEU A 378 -28.18 34.28 -9.89
C LEU A 378 -28.46 34.90 -8.51
N LEU A 379 -27.44 35.46 -7.84
CA LEU A 379 -27.60 36.04 -6.50
C LEU A 379 -28.59 37.21 -6.45
N PRO A 380 -28.63 38.17 -7.40
CA PRO A 380 -29.62 39.25 -7.38
C PRO A 380 -31.05 38.72 -7.43
N ARG A 381 -31.30 37.70 -8.28
CA ARG A 381 -32.59 37.01 -8.37
C ARG A 381 -32.95 36.33 -7.05
N GLN A 382 -31.99 35.64 -6.45
CA GLN A 382 -32.18 34.98 -5.16
C GLN A 382 -32.56 35.98 -4.06
N LEU A 383 -31.84 37.11 -3.96
CA LEU A 383 -32.11 38.15 -2.96
C LEU A 383 -33.48 38.81 -3.16
N LYS A 384 -33.90 39.02 -4.42
CA LYS A 384 -35.24 39.51 -4.74
C LYS A 384 -36.32 38.55 -4.25
N GLN A 385 -36.22 37.26 -4.57
CA GLN A 385 -37.16 36.23 -4.11
C GLN A 385 -37.21 36.12 -2.58
N GLU A 386 -36.06 36.21 -1.90
CA GLU A 386 -36.00 36.19 -0.43
C GLU A 386 -36.64 37.43 0.21
N ARG A 387 -36.61 38.60 -0.45
CA ARG A 387 -37.28 39.82 0.01
C ARG A 387 -38.80 39.72 -0.19
N GLU A 388 -39.24 39.34 -1.38
CA GLU A 388 -40.67 39.14 -1.70
C GLU A 388 -41.32 38.12 -0.77
N GLY A 389 -40.62 37.02 -0.47
CA GLY A 389 -41.10 36.01 0.48
C GLY A 389 -41.16 36.46 1.95
N ARG A 390 -40.57 37.60 2.31
CA ARG A 390 -40.71 38.23 3.63
C ARG A 390 -41.84 39.26 3.65
N GLU A 391 -42.02 40.00 2.56
CA GLU A 391 -43.06 41.03 2.42
C GLU A 391 -44.45 40.41 2.20
N GLY A 392 -44.52 39.21 1.59
CA GLY A 392 -45.76 38.47 1.36
C GLY A 392 -46.19 37.52 2.50
N LYS A 393 -45.55 37.59 3.67
CA LYS A 393 -45.87 36.82 4.88
C LYS A 393 -46.23 37.76 6.01
#